data_AF-J9DZ49-F1
#
_entry.id   AF-J9DZ49-F1
#
_cell.length_a   1.000
_cell.length_b   1.000
_cell.length_c   1.000
_cell.angle_alpha   90.00
_cell.angle_beta   90.00
_cell.angle_gamma   90.00
#
_symmetry.space_group_name_H-M   'P 1'
#
loop_
_entity.id
_entity.type
_entity.pdbx_description
1 polymer ?
#
loop_
_entity_poly.entity_id
_entity_poly.type
_entity_poly.pdbx_seq_one_letter_code
_entity_poly.pdbx_strand_id
1 'polypeptide(L)'
;MALFMASNDFGRQLLPSRIPEEIRLVHLSVNVAGNHFHTVFSAMPNLTYTYSWEQTNVYTQTVSGLVNAKVSVGYEYEDCSRSIAWIHRLVKLEGHRANRFMLGGWSLSVHHHYDIIHNVLEKGDGIKVFLDEAAPLLITVVGSDQQRPINCPFCDALANDARLFRPDALCVGSDGSLYIGDYNLIRRLTPNRMLVSLLELSISDTAHPYYLAIDPLTDSLFISLPIRAQIWQVNKDIDSTTDLTTNYNVVVGDGSICPSSSERCGDGGAADSSQLTFPKGIAFDEYGNLYIADSRRIRIVDRERQINTLIEERGNGQRPCIVDYTNLSDIIT
;
A
#
# COMPACT_ATOMS: atom_id res chain seq x y z
N MET A 1 -16.66 -28.41 0.89
CA MET A 1 -16.85 -27.66 2.14
C MET A 1 -15.51 -27.49 2.84
N ALA A 2 -14.85 -26.34 2.63
CA ALA A 2 -13.65 -25.99 3.40
C ALA A 2 -14.12 -25.43 4.75
N LEU A 3 -13.81 -26.16 5.83
CA LEU A 3 -14.11 -25.71 7.18
C LEU A 3 -13.03 -24.75 7.64
N PHE A 4 -13.41 -23.58 8.16
CA PHE A 4 -12.47 -22.70 8.84
C PHE A 4 -11.98 -23.37 10.13
N MET A 5 -10.73 -23.81 10.12
CA MET A 5 -9.90 -23.90 11.32
C MET A 5 -8.64 -23.11 11.04
N ALA A 6 -8.70 -21.79 11.25
CA ALA A 6 -7.48 -20.99 11.31
C ALA A 6 -6.73 -21.45 12.57
N SER A 7 -5.63 -22.18 12.37
CA SER A 7 -4.63 -22.43 13.40
C SER A 7 -4.09 -21.08 13.87
N ASN A 8 -4.15 -20.87 15.19
CA ASN A 8 -3.89 -19.64 15.95
C ASN A 8 -5.13 -18.77 16.20
N ASP A 9 -5.93 -19.19 17.19
CA ASP A 9 -6.85 -18.50 18.13
C ASP A 9 -7.73 -17.30 17.72
N PHE A 10 -7.44 -16.50 16.70
CA PHE A 10 -8.17 -15.27 16.39
C PHE A 10 -9.16 -15.38 15.21
N GLY A 11 -9.20 -16.50 14.50
CA GLY A 11 -10.16 -16.72 13.40
C GLY A 11 -11.53 -17.22 13.83
N ARG A 12 -11.68 -17.58 15.11
CA ARG A 12 -12.92 -18.15 15.66
C ARG A 12 -13.61 -17.19 16.64
N GLN A 13 -12.85 -16.35 17.33
CA GLN A 13 -13.33 -15.52 18.43
C GLN A 13 -13.46 -14.06 18.01
N LEU A 14 -14.70 -13.59 17.95
CA LEU A 14 -15.07 -12.21 17.63
C LEU A 14 -14.97 -11.31 18.88
N LEU A 15 -15.25 -11.85 20.06
CA LEU A 15 -15.08 -11.14 21.33
C LEU A 15 -14.38 -12.01 22.39
N PRO A 16 -13.43 -11.44 23.14
CA PRO A 16 -12.81 -12.11 24.30
C PRO A 16 -13.81 -12.31 25.44
N SER A 17 -13.36 -12.94 26.53
CA SER A 17 -14.19 -13.19 27.72
C SER A 17 -14.51 -11.92 28.53
N ARG A 18 -13.71 -10.86 28.38
CA ARG A 18 -13.94 -9.53 28.98
C ARG A 18 -14.08 -8.52 27.85
N ILE A 19 -15.22 -7.85 27.79
CA ILE A 19 -15.54 -6.88 26.74
C ILE A 19 -15.83 -5.52 27.38
N PRO A 20 -15.54 -4.40 26.70
CA PRO A 20 -16.05 -3.08 27.10
C PRO A 20 -17.58 -3.11 27.17
N GLU A 21 -18.16 -2.49 28.19
CA GLU A 21 -19.61 -2.49 28.43
C GLU A 21 -20.36 -1.68 27.36
N GLU A 22 -19.65 -0.79 26.69
CA GLU A 22 -20.20 0.13 25.70
C GLU A 22 -20.43 -0.53 24.33
N ILE A 23 -19.91 -1.75 24.09
CA ILE A 23 -20.13 -2.45 22.83
C ILE A 23 -21.55 -3.04 22.82
N ARG A 24 -22.34 -2.62 21.84
CA ARG A 24 -23.73 -3.02 21.65
C ARG A 24 -23.86 -4.16 20.64
N LEU A 25 -23.26 -3.98 19.46
CA LEU A 25 -23.36 -4.91 18.34
C LEU A 25 -21.98 -5.24 17.78
N VAL A 26 -21.86 -6.46 17.26
CA VAL A 26 -20.69 -6.94 16.54
C VAL A 26 -21.11 -7.30 15.12
N HIS A 27 -20.52 -6.61 14.15
CA HIS A 27 -20.72 -6.85 12.72
C HIS A 27 -19.61 -7.77 12.21
N LEU A 28 -19.98 -8.79 11.44
CA LEU A 28 -19.02 -9.67 10.77
C LEU A 28 -19.28 -9.62 9.28
N SER A 29 -18.26 -9.23 8.52
CA SER A 29 -18.25 -9.30 7.05
C SER A 29 -17.12 -10.21 6.56
N VAL A 30 -17.43 -11.11 5.63
CA VAL A 30 -16.43 -11.97 4.96
C VAL A 30 -16.56 -11.78 3.46
N ASN A 31 -15.46 -11.38 2.81
CA ASN A 31 -15.37 -11.26 1.36
C ASN A 31 -14.38 -12.29 0.82
N VAL A 32 -14.85 -13.21 -0.03
CA VAL A 32 -14.00 -14.25 -0.63
C VAL A 32 -14.46 -14.53 -2.06
N ALA A 33 -13.52 -14.47 -3.02
CA ALA A 33 -13.81 -14.72 -4.44
C ALA A 33 -15.03 -13.95 -4.99
N GLY A 34 -15.21 -12.70 -4.55
CA GLY A 34 -16.35 -11.85 -4.91
C GLY A 34 -17.65 -12.14 -4.15
N ASN A 35 -17.75 -13.23 -3.40
CA ASN A 35 -18.87 -13.46 -2.49
C ASN A 35 -18.75 -12.54 -1.28
N HIS A 36 -19.87 -11.92 -0.89
CA HIS A 36 -20.00 -11.10 0.30
C HIS A 36 -20.95 -11.76 1.29
N PHE A 37 -20.47 -12.02 2.50
CA PHE A 37 -21.27 -12.46 3.63
C PHE A 37 -21.27 -11.37 4.70
N HIS A 38 -22.44 -11.06 5.26
CA HIS A 38 -22.58 -10.11 6.35
C HIS A 38 -23.60 -10.61 7.38
N THR A 39 -23.26 -10.48 8.66
CA THR A 39 -24.15 -10.81 9.77
C THR A 39 -23.84 -9.94 11.00
N VAL A 40 -24.82 -9.79 11.88
CA VAL A 40 -24.73 -8.92 13.06
C VAL A 40 -25.12 -9.72 14.29
N PHE A 41 -24.35 -9.56 15.36
CA PHE A 41 -24.56 -10.23 16.64
C PHE A 41 -24.75 -9.20 17.75
N SER A 42 -25.51 -9.56 18.77
CA SER A 42 -25.46 -8.85 20.06
C SER A 42 -24.11 -9.10 20.72
N ALA A 43 -23.57 -8.08 21.39
CA ALA A 43 -22.32 -8.22 22.13
C ALA A 43 -22.48 -9.24 23.27
N MET A 44 -21.64 -10.28 23.26
CA MET A 44 -21.59 -11.31 24.29
C MET A 44 -20.13 -11.73 24.54
N PRO A 45 -19.74 -12.01 25.80
CA PRO A 45 -18.44 -12.59 26.10
C PRO A 45 -18.21 -13.91 25.35
N ASN A 46 -16.99 -14.14 24.86
CA ASN A 46 -16.61 -15.35 24.11
C ASN A 46 -17.44 -15.58 22.83
N LEU A 47 -17.93 -14.51 22.19
CA LEU A 47 -18.64 -14.63 20.92
C LEU A 47 -17.71 -15.25 19.86
N THR A 48 -18.18 -16.33 19.22
CA THR A 48 -17.46 -17.03 18.17
C THR A 48 -18.37 -17.28 16.97
N TYR A 49 -17.79 -17.30 15.77
CA TYR A 49 -18.53 -17.66 14.56
C TYR A 49 -17.64 -18.45 13.60
N THR A 50 -18.22 -19.43 12.91
CA THR A 50 -17.52 -20.23 11.90
C THR A 50 -18.20 -20.03 10.55
N TYR A 51 -17.51 -19.36 9.65
CA TYR A 51 -17.92 -19.22 8.26
C TYR A 51 -17.48 -20.45 7.46
N SER A 52 -18.33 -20.92 6.53
CA SER A 52 -18.01 -22.02 5.62
C SER A 52 -18.07 -21.51 4.19
N TRP A 53 -17.06 -21.85 3.39
CA TRP A 53 -16.99 -21.47 1.98
C TRP A 53 -17.07 -22.71 1.09
N GLU A 54 -17.94 -22.64 0.08
CA GLU A 54 -18.16 -23.74 -0.88
C GLU A 54 -17.14 -23.78 -2.01
N GLN A 55 -16.05 -23.01 -1.90
CA GLN A 55 -14.98 -22.96 -2.91
C GLN A 55 -15.44 -22.46 -4.28
N THR A 56 -16.48 -21.63 -4.29
CA THR A 56 -17.04 -21.01 -5.50
C THR A 56 -16.91 -19.49 -5.44
N ASN A 57 -16.88 -18.86 -6.61
CA ASN A 57 -16.99 -17.41 -6.74
C ASN A 57 -18.47 -16.96 -6.76
N VAL A 58 -18.71 -15.65 -6.87
CA VAL A 58 -20.06 -15.06 -6.95
C VAL A 58 -20.89 -15.55 -8.15
N TYR A 59 -20.22 -16.05 -9.19
CA TYR A 59 -20.85 -16.63 -10.38
C TYR A 59 -21.02 -18.15 -10.29
N THR A 60 -20.92 -18.71 -9.08
CA THR A 60 -21.03 -20.14 -8.77
C THR A 60 -20.02 -21.04 -9.50
N GLN A 61 -18.93 -20.46 -10.02
CA GLN A 61 -17.83 -21.22 -10.62
C GLN A 61 -16.85 -21.63 -9.53
N THR A 62 -16.29 -22.84 -9.66
CA THR A 62 -15.28 -23.36 -8.73
C THR A 62 -13.99 -22.54 -8.82
N VAL A 63 -13.42 -22.21 -7.66
CA VAL A 63 -12.15 -21.49 -7.53
C VAL A 63 -11.13 -22.44 -6.94
N SER A 64 -9.99 -22.64 -7.61
CA SER A 64 -8.87 -23.47 -7.13
C SER A 64 -7.78 -22.62 -6.47
N GLY A 65 -6.76 -23.27 -5.91
CA GLY A 65 -5.61 -22.58 -5.33
C GLY A 65 -5.79 -22.12 -3.88
N LEU A 66 -4.96 -21.16 -3.45
CA LEU A 66 -5.15 -20.42 -2.20
C LEU A 66 -5.81 -19.08 -2.49
N VAL A 67 -6.90 -18.79 -1.79
CA VAL A 67 -7.70 -17.59 -1.99
C VAL A 67 -7.66 -16.74 -0.73
N ASN A 68 -7.32 -15.46 -0.87
CA ASN A 68 -7.41 -14.50 0.22
C ASN A 68 -8.87 -14.13 0.48
N ALA A 69 -9.34 -14.36 1.71
CA ALA A 69 -10.60 -13.87 2.23
C ALA A 69 -10.35 -12.64 3.14
N LYS A 70 -11.04 -11.54 2.86
CA LYS A 70 -11.05 -10.35 3.73
C LYS A 70 -12.15 -10.52 4.78
N VAL A 71 -11.74 -10.81 6.01
CA VAL A 71 -12.61 -10.88 7.19
C VAL A 71 -12.58 -9.53 7.88
N SER A 72 -13.74 -8.93 8.10
CA SER A 72 -13.90 -7.62 8.74
C SER A 72 -14.81 -7.77 9.95
N VAL A 73 -14.31 -7.39 11.12
CA VAL A 73 -15.08 -7.37 12.37
C VAL A 73 -15.30 -5.92 12.76
N GLY A 74 -16.55 -5.50 12.86
CA GLY A 74 -16.97 -4.16 13.22
C GLY A 74 -17.56 -4.14 14.62
N TYR A 75 -17.13 -3.18 15.46
CA TYR A 75 -17.70 -2.97 16.79
C TYR A 75 -18.53 -1.70 16.79
N GLU A 76 -19.79 -1.82 17.20
CA GLU A 76 -20.71 -0.70 17.33
C GLU A 76 -20.96 -0.41 18.81
N TYR A 77 -20.77 0.85 19.20
CA TYR A 77 -20.86 1.31 20.58
C TYR A 77 -22.20 2.02 20.85
N GLU A 78 -22.73 1.93 22.07
CA GLU A 78 -24.01 2.53 22.46
C GLU A 78 -24.05 4.05 22.20
N ASP A 79 -22.98 4.76 22.56
CA ASP A 79 -22.89 6.22 22.44
C ASP A 79 -22.49 6.73 21.04
N CYS A 80 -22.21 5.83 20.10
CA CYS A 80 -21.72 6.19 18.76
C CYS A 80 -22.44 5.42 17.64
N SER A 81 -23.78 5.50 17.62
CA SER A 81 -24.64 4.77 16.68
C SER A 81 -24.39 5.05 15.18
N ARG A 82 -23.58 6.07 14.84
CA ARG A 82 -23.24 6.42 13.45
C ARG A 82 -21.88 5.92 12.98
N SER A 83 -21.05 5.33 13.85
CA SER A 83 -19.73 4.83 13.45
C SER A 83 -19.47 3.42 13.97
N ILE A 84 -18.92 2.59 13.09
CA ILE A 84 -18.53 1.21 13.40
C ILE A 84 -17.01 1.15 13.32
N ALA A 85 -16.37 0.72 14.40
CA ALA A 85 -14.92 0.53 14.43
C ALA A 85 -14.56 -0.79 13.74
N TRP A 86 -14.06 -0.73 12.51
CA TRP A 86 -13.72 -1.90 11.71
C TRP A 86 -12.28 -2.36 11.91
N ILE A 87 -12.11 -3.67 12.06
CA ILE A 87 -10.83 -4.36 12.01
C ILE A 87 -10.85 -5.33 10.83
N HIS A 88 -9.94 -5.14 9.89
CA HIS A 88 -9.79 -6.02 8.73
C HIS A 88 -8.64 -7.01 8.92
N ARG A 89 -8.83 -8.23 8.43
CA ARG A 89 -7.84 -9.30 8.39
C ARG A 89 -7.93 -10.02 7.05
N LEU A 90 -6.77 -10.45 6.54
CA LEU A 90 -6.69 -11.33 5.38
C LEU A 90 -6.38 -12.73 5.86
N VAL A 91 -7.17 -13.70 5.42
CA VAL A 91 -7.00 -15.12 5.74
C VAL A 91 -6.94 -15.90 4.44
N LYS A 92 -6.00 -16.85 4.31
CA LYS A 92 -5.91 -17.72 3.14
C LYS A 92 -6.81 -18.93 3.31
N LEU A 93 -7.59 -19.24 2.28
CA LEU A 93 -8.50 -20.39 2.21
C LEU A 93 -8.16 -21.28 1.03
N GLU A 94 -8.24 -22.57 1.25
CA GLU A 94 -8.03 -23.56 0.20
C GLU A 94 -9.26 -23.66 -0.70
N GLY A 95 -9.03 -23.43 -1.99
CA GLY A 95 -10.00 -23.63 -3.07
C GLY A 95 -10.17 -25.10 -3.47
N HIS A 96 -11.02 -25.30 -4.47
CA HIS A 96 -11.32 -26.61 -5.03
C HIS A 96 -10.07 -27.30 -5.59
N ARG A 97 -10.02 -28.63 -5.47
CA ARG A 97 -8.99 -29.45 -6.12
C ARG A 97 -9.24 -29.46 -7.63
N ALA A 98 -8.20 -29.29 -8.44
CA ALA A 98 -8.34 -29.41 -9.88
C ALA A 98 -8.52 -30.88 -10.28
N ASN A 99 -9.77 -31.38 -10.27
CA ASN A 99 -10.08 -32.74 -10.74
C ASN A 99 -9.97 -32.82 -12.26
N ARG A 100 -8.78 -33.18 -12.77
CA ARG A 100 -8.56 -33.39 -14.21
C ARG A 100 -8.56 -34.85 -14.65
N PHE A 101 -8.58 -35.80 -13.72
CA PHE A 101 -8.70 -37.22 -14.06
C PHE A 101 -10.15 -37.68 -14.05
N MET A 102 -10.59 -38.25 -15.17
CA MET A 102 -11.89 -38.93 -15.29
C MET A 102 -11.86 -40.33 -14.67
N LEU A 103 -11.27 -40.47 -13.48
CA LEU A 103 -11.27 -41.70 -12.68
C LEU A 103 -12.30 -41.63 -11.55
N GLY A 104 -13.38 -40.86 -11.73
CA GLY A 104 -14.45 -40.73 -10.72
C GLY A 104 -13.97 -40.16 -9.38
N GLY A 105 -13.04 -39.20 -9.41
CA GLY A 105 -12.48 -38.56 -8.20
C GLY A 105 -11.22 -39.21 -7.63
N TRP A 106 -10.73 -40.29 -8.24
CA TRP A 106 -9.46 -40.93 -7.88
C TRP A 106 -8.26 -40.32 -8.61
N SER A 107 -7.08 -40.39 -8.00
CA SER A 107 -5.78 -40.06 -8.59
C SER A 107 -4.84 -41.26 -8.55
N LEU A 108 -3.91 -41.33 -9.52
CA LEU A 108 -2.81 -42.30 -9.49
C LEU A 108 -1.65 -41.70 -8.71
N SER A 109 -1.06 -42.42 -7.75
CA SER A 109 -0.02 -41.91 -6.85
C SER A 109 1.17 -41.26 -7.55
N VAL A 110 1.59 -41.84 -8.68
CA VAL A 110 2.73 -41.38 -9.51
C VAL A 110 2.38 -40.23 -10.47
N HIS A 111 1.10 -39.90 -10.59
CA HIS A 111 0.65 -38.88 -11.53
C HIS A 111 0.35 -37.58 -10.78
N HIS A 112 1.12 -36.53 -11.05
CA HIS A 112 0.97 -35.22 -10.42
C HIS A 112 0.38 -34.21 -11.41
N HIS A 113 -0.25 -33.15 -10.90
CA HIS A 113 -0.75 -32.04 -11.68
C HIS A 113 -0.22 -30.73 -11.12
N TYR A 114 0.25 -29.85 -12.01
CA TYR A 114 0.67 -28.51 -11.64
C TYR A 114 -0.33 -27.49 -12.20
N ASP A 115 -1.01 -26.79 -11.30
CA ASP A 115 -1.86 -25.63 -11.61
C ASP A 115 -0.96 -24.39 -11.66
N ILE A 116 -0.58 -24.01 -12.88
CA ILE A 116 0.32 -22.88 -13.12
C ILE A 116 -0.33 -21.52 -12.79
N ILE A 117 -1.65 -21.42 -12.86
CA ILE A 117 -2.37 -20.15 -12.62
C ILE A 117 -2.38 -19.83 -11.13
N HIS A 118 -2.57 -20.86 -10.30
CA HIS A 118 -2.66 -20.72 -8.86
C HIS A 118 -1.41 -21.21 -8.11
N ASN A 119 -0.35 -21.54 -8.84
CA ASN A 119 0.95 -21.96 -8.33
C ASN A 119 0.86 -23.14 -7.32
N VAL A 120 0.05 -24.15 -7.64
CA VAL A 120 -0.18 -25.33 -6.79
C VAL A 120 0.26 -26.61 -7.48
N LEU A 121 1.12 -27.38 -6.82
CA LEU A 121 1.44 -28.74 -7.21
C LEU A 121 0.53 -29.72 -6.44
N GLU A 122 -0.38 -30.36 -7.15
CA GLU A 122 -1.24 -31.43 -6.65
C GLU A 122 -0.62 -32.78 -6.98
N LYS A 123 -0.06 -33.46 -5.98
CA LYS A 123 0.52 -34.77 -6.15
C LYS A 123 -0.58 -35.83 -6.14
N GLY A 124 -0.47 -36.84 -7.01
CA GLY A 124 -1.41 -37.97 -7.06
C GLY A 124 -1.49 -38.85 -5.82
N ASP A 125 -0.55 -38.74 -4.87
CA ASP A 125 -0.64 -39.33 -3.52
C ASP A 125 -1.57 -38.55 -2.58
N GLY A 126 -2.11 -37.42 -3.04
CA GLY A 126 -3.05 -36.57 -2.31
C GLY A 126 -2.41 -35.33 -1.68
N ILE A 127 -1.09 -35.22 -1.65
CA ILE A 127 -0.37 -34.06 -1.09
C ILE A 127 -0.56 -32.85 -2.02
N LYS A 128 -0.83 -31.68 -1.44
CA LYS A 128 -0.79 -30.39 -2.14
C LYS A 128 0.40 -29.58 -1.65
N VAL A 129 1.13 -28.99 -2.59
CA VAL A 129 2.23 -28.06 -2.31
C VAL A 129 1.86 -26.71 -2.93
N PHE A 130 1.60 -25.73 -2.07
CA PHE A 130 1.34 -24.36 -2.48
C PHE A 130 2.69 -23.64 -2.59
N LEU A 131 3.13 -23.37 -3.83
CA LEU A 131 4.45 -22.78 -4.05
C LEU A 131 4.50 -21.32 -3.61
N ASP A 132 3.35 -20.65 -3.50
CA ASP A 132 3.22 -19.30 -2.91
C ASP A 132 3.49 -19.25 -1.40
N GLU A 133 3.44 -20.40 -0.72
CA GLU A 133 3.80 -20.55 0.71
C GLU A 133 5.24 -21.05 0.90
N ALA A 134 5.96 -21.32 -0.19
CA ALA A 134 7.36 -21.71 -0.10
C ALA A 134 8.21 -20.55 0.46
N ALA A 135 9.39 -20.88 0.97
CA ALA A 135 10.31 -19.86 1.46
C ALA A 135 10.57 -18.81 0.37
N PRO A 136 10.51 -17.50 0.70
CA PRO A 136 10.66 -16.45 -0.29
C PRO A 136 12.05 -16.52 -0.93
N LEU A 137 12.09 -16.42 -2.26
CA LEU A 137 13.34 -16.39 -3.01
C LEU A 137 13.83 -14.95 -3.15
N LEU A 138 15.08 -14.69 -2.74
CA LEU A 138 15.74 -13.42 -2.99
C LEU A 138 16.40 -13.46 -4.37
N ILE A 139 16.00 -12.55 -5.25
CA ILE A 139 16.59 -12.39 -6.59
C ILE A 139 16.99 -10.92 -6.83
N THR A 140 18.04 -10.72 -7.62
CA THR A 140 18.40 -9.39 -8.12
C THR A 140 17.49 -9.06 -9.32
N VAL A 141 16.66 -8.04 -9.17
CA VAL A 141 15.75 -7.58 -10.24
C VAL A 141 16.43 -6.57 -11.16
N VAL A 142 17.30 -5.73 -10.61
CA VAL A 142 18.06 -4.70 -11.32
C VAL A 142 19.31 -4.35 -10.54
N GLY A 143 20.38 -3.98 -11.24
CA GLY A 143 21.66 -3.63 -10.64
C GLY A 143 22.67 -4.77 -10.73
N SER A 144 23.95 -4.40 -10.70
CA SER A 144 25.09 -5.30 -10.70
C SER A 144 25.99 -5.02 -9.48
N ASP A 145 27.11 -5.73 -9.38
CA ASP A 145 28.12 -5.57 -8.35
C ASP A 145 28.97 -4.28 -8.51
N GLN A 146 28.77 -3.53 -9.60
CA GLN A 146 29.52 -2.32 -9.92
C GLN A 146 28.67 -1.07 -9.72
N GLN A 147 29.24 -0.07 -9.05
CA GLN A 147 28.61 1.24 -8.91
C GLN A 147 28.72 2.02 -10.22
N ARG A 148 27.65 2.72 -10.62
CA ARG A 148 27.72 3.66 -11.74
C ARG A 148 28.49 4.94 -11.37
N PRO A 149 29.04 5.71 -12.32
CA PRO A 149 29.48 7.08 -12.04
C PRO A 149 28.30 8.02 -11.74
N ILE A 150 28.57 9.13 -11.03
CA ILE A 150 27.55 10.15 -10.71
C ILE A 150 27.00 10.79 -11.98
N ASN A 151 27.90 11.27 -12.86
CA ASN A 151 27.55 11.74 -14.19
C ASN A 151 27.40 10.52 -15.10
N CYS A 152 26.17 10.28 -15.59
CA CYS A 152 25.86 9.08 -16.37
C CYS A 152 24.91 9.39 -17.53
N PRO A 153 25.42 10.00 -18.62
CA PRO A 153 24.59 10.41 -19.75
C PRO A 153 24.02 9.24 -20.57
N PHE A 154 24.58 8.03 -20.43
CA PHE A 154 24.14 6.80 -21.12
C PHE A 154 23.85 5.69 -20.11
N CYS A 155 23.08 6.01 -19.07
CA CYS A 155 22.79 5.04 -18.01
C CYS A 155 21.66 4.08 -18.35
N ASP A 156 20.89 4.36 -19.40
CA ASP A 156 19.75 3.53 -19.79
C ASP A 156 20.22 2.17 -20.32
N ALA A 157 19.70 1.12 -19.71
CA ALA A 157 20.19 -0.23 -19.93
C ALA A 157 19.11 -1.26 -19.60
N LEU A 158 19.32 -2.49 -20.06
CA LEU A 158 18.56 -3.63 -19.54
C LEU A 158 18.90 -3.85 -18.07
N ALA A 159 17.94 -4.36 -17.31
CA ALA A 159 18.04 -4.47 -15.85
C ALA A 159 19.26 -5.25 -15.36
N ASN A 160 19.66 -6.28 -16.11
CA ASN A 160 20.81 -7.14 -15.79
C ASN A 160 22.16 -6.44 -16.01
N ASP A 161 22.22 -5.47 -16.94
CA ASP A 161 23.44 -4.73 -17.27
C ASP A 161 23.50 -3.38 -16.56
N ALA A 162 22.38 -2.95 -15.99
CA ALA A 162 22.26 -1.69 -15.28
C ALA A 162 23.18 -1.65 -14.05
N ARG A 163 23.81 -0.50 -13.87
CA ARG A 163 24.54 -0.14 -12.65
C ARG A 163 23.73 0.89 -11.89
N LEU A 164 23.67 0.72 -10.57
CA LEU A 164 23.06 1.67 -9.65
C LEU A 164 24.16 2.41 -8.89
N PHE A 165 23.84 3.57 -8.34
CA PHE A 165 24.74 4.33 -7.48
C PHE A 165 24.44 4.06 -6.01
N ARG A 166 23.22 4.40 -5.57
CA ARG A 166 22.73 4.23 -4.20
C ARG A 166 21.20 4.38 -4.21
N PRO A 167 20.45 3.28 -4.40
CA PRO A 167 19.00 3.33 -4.38
C PRO A 167 18.50 3.62 -2.96
N ASP A 168 17.89 4.78 -2.76
CA ASP A 168 17.42 5.29 -1.45
C ASP A 168 15.88 5.31 -1.33
N ALA A 169 15.17 5.32 -2.47
CA ALA A 169 13.70 5.37 -2.50
C ALA A 169 13.13 4.45 -3.59
N LEU A 170 11.98 3.85 -3.32
CA LEU A 170 11.27 2.97 -4.24
C LEU A 170 9.77 3.24 -4.20
N CYS A 171 9.11 3.22 -5.36
CA CYS A 171 7.66 3.12 -5.46
C CYS A 171 7.25 2.36 -6.73
N VAL A 172 6.04 1.82 -6.77
CA VAL A 172 5.54 1.01 -7.88
C VAL A 172 4.39 1.76 -8.55
N GLY A 173 4.42 1.86 -9.88
CA GLY A 173 3.33 2.43 -10.67
C GLY A 173 2.22 1.45 -10.96
N SER A 174 1.06 1.96 -11.39
CA SER A 174 -0.10 1.13 -11.76
C SER A 174 0.18 0.23 -12.98
N ASP A 175 1.15 0.60 -13.82
CA ASP A 175 1.62 -0.18 -14.97
C ASP A 175 2.58 -1.32 -14.61
N GLY A 176 2.91 -1.48 -13.31
CA GLY A 176 3.88 -2.44 -12.82
C GLY A 176 5.34 -2.00 -12.96
N SER A 177 5.61 -0.77 -13.39
CA SER A 177 6.96 -0.21 -13.37
C SER A 177 7.43 0.03 -11.93
N LEU A 178 8.72 -0.22 -11.67
CA LEU A 178 9.38 0.13 -10.42
C LEU A 178 10.15 1.44 -10.60
N TYR A 179 9.80 2.47 -9.84
CA TYR A 179 10.52 3.73 -9.80
C TYR A 179 11.56 3.67 -8.68
N ILE A 180 12.77 4.11 -9.00
CA ILE A 180 13.97 3.98 -8.18
C ILE A 180 14.60 5.35 -8.05
N GLY A 181 14.66 5.84 -6.82
CA GLY A 181 15.49 6.97 -6.44
C GLY A 181 16.93 6.52 -6.29
N ASP A 182 17.68 6.51 -7.39
CA ASP A 182 19.07 6.07 -7.44
C ASP A 182 20.00 7.28 -7.28
N TYR A 183 20.15 7.76 -6.05
CA TYR A 183 20.95 8.93 -5.70
C TYR A 183 20.56 10.20 -6.48
N ASN A 184 21.36 10.64 -7.46
CA ASN A 184 21.06 11.82 -8.27
C ASN A 184 20.10 11.54 -9.44
N LEU A 185 19.74 10.28 -9.72
CA LEU A 185 18.83 9.95 -10.81
C LEU A 185 17.56 9.31 -10.28
N ILE A 186 16.41 9.80 -10.73
CA ILE A 186 15.14 9.09 -10.59
C ILE A 186 14.94 8.26 -11.84
N ARG A 187 14.78 6.94 -11.68
CA ARG A 187 14.79 5.98 -12.77
C ARG A 187 13.53 5.12 -12.74
N ARG A 188 13.07 4.69 -13.90
CA ARG A 188 11.93 3.79 -14.08
C ARG A 188 12.43 2.48 -14.66
N LEU A 189 12.24 1.39 -13.91
CA LEU A 189 12.37 0.04 -14.41
C LEU A 189 11.01 -0.40 -14.96
N THR A 190 10.91 -0.54 -16.27
CA THR A 190 9.71 -0.98 -16.96
C THR A 190 9.46 -2.49 -16.77
N PRO A 191 8.21 -2.98 -16.96
CA PRO A 191 7.90 -4.42 -16.94
C PRO A 191 8.73 -5.24 -17.95
N ASN A 192 9.17 -4.60 -19.05
CA ASN A 192 10.04 -5.20 -20.05
C ASN A 192 11.52 -5.25 -19.63
N ARG A 193 11.83 -4.96 -18.35
CA ARG A 193 13.17 -4.96 -17.76
C ARG A 193 14.13 -3.95 -18.38
N MET A 194 13.63 -2.84 -18.87
CA MET A 194 14.44 -1.70 -19.31
C MET A 194 14.43 -0.62 -18.24
N LEU A 195 15.61 -0.16 -17.83
CA LEU A 195 15.81 0.89 -16.85
C LEU A 195 16.11 2.22 -17.56
N VAL A 196 15.21 3.19 -17.38
CA VAL A 196 15.23 4.49 -18.06
C VAL A 196 15.30 5.62 -17.04
N SER A 197 16.04 6.68 -17.33
CA SER A 197 16.23 7.82 -16.41
C SER A 197 15.18 8.91 -16.67
N LEU A 198 14.46 9.36 -15.64
CA LEU A 198 13.34 10.30 -15.74
C LEU A 198 13.68 11.71 -15.25
N LEU A 199 14.52 11.84 -14.23
CA LEU A 199 14.87 13.12 -13.62
C LEU A 199 16.30 13.04 -13.11
N GLU A 200 17.08 14.10 -13.34
CA GLU A 200 18.39 14.29 -12.75
C GLU A 200 18.32 15.40 -11.69
N LEU A 201 18.63 15.04 -10.46
CA LEU A 201 18.71 15.94 -9.32
C LEU A 201 20.10 16.57 -9.23
N SER A 202 20.15 17.81 -8.76
CA SER A 202 21.43 18.42 -8.39
C SER A 202 22.05 17.70 -7.20
N ILE A 203 23.39 17.71 -7.10
CA ILE A 203 24.09 17.05 -5.99
C ILE A 203 23.65 17.63 -4.63
N SER A 204 23.35 18.93 -4.56
CA SER A 204 22.82 19.58 -3.36
C SER A 204 21.46 19.01 -2.92
N ASP A 205 20.61 18.60 -3.87
CA ASP A 205 19.30 18.00 -3.56
C ASP A 205 19.44 16.61 -2.94
N THR A 206 20.55 15.93 -3.21
CA THR A 206 20.87 14.59 -2.67
C THR A 206 21.54 14.62 -1.29
N ALA A 207 21.76 15.81 -0.71
CA ALA A 207 22.37 15.95 0.60
C ALA A 207 21.54 15.33 1.72
N HIS A 208 20.23 15.18 1.51
CA HIS A 208 19.31 14.44 2.39
C HIS A 208 18.49 13.42 1.60
N PRO A 209 18.02 12.34 2.26
CA PRO A 209 17.11 11.39 1.63
C PRO A 209 15.82 12.08 1.17
N TYR A 210 15.44 11.82 -0.07
CA TYR A 210 14.16 12.19 -0.64
C TYR A 210 13.24 10.96 -0.69
N TYR A 211 11.94 11.18 -0.88
CA TYR A 211 10.94 10.11 -0.87
C TYR A 211 10.10 10.17 -2.13
N LEU A 212 9.68 8.99 -2.62
CA LEU A 212 8.86 8.85 -3.81
C LEU A 212 7.48 8.34 -3.44
N ALA A 213 6.45 8.84 -4.13
CA ALA A 213 5.09 8.30 -4.05
C ALA A 213 4.42 8.36 -5.42
N ILE A 214 3.49 7.44 -5.66
CA ILE A 214 2.60 7.46 -6.82
C ILE A 214 1.20 7.84 -6.33
N ASP A 215 0.55 8.77 -7.03
CA ASP A 215 -0.88 9.00 -6.88
C ASP A 215 -1.64 7.80 -7.51
N PRO A 216 -2.40 7.01 -6.73
CA PRO A 216 -3.06 5.81 -7.23
C PRO A 216 -4.17 6.09 -8.25
N LEU A 217 -4.71 7.32 -8.29
CA LEU A 217 -5.79 7.68 -9.22
C LEU A 217 -5.27 8.12 -10.59
N THR A 218 -4.19 8.91 -10.61
CA THR A 218 -3.64 9.47 -11.85
C THR A 218 -2.39 8.76 -12.34
N ASP A 219 -1.82 7.86 -11.54
CA ASP A 219 -0.49 7.29 -11.74
C ASP A 219 0.58 8.39 -11.93
N SER A 220 0.49 9.52 -11.21
CA SER A 220 1.51 10.57 -11.25
C SER A 220 2.63 10.28 -10.24
N LEU A 221 3.89 10.53 -10.62
CA LEU A 221 5.05 10.35 -9.74
C LEU A 221 5.40 11.63 -9.01
N PHE A 222 5.52 11.54 -7.68
CA PHE A 222 5.90 12.65 -6.82
C PHE A 222 7.19 12.35 -6.08
N ILE A 223 7.99 13.40 -5.87
CA ILE A 223 9.21 13.39 -5.07
C ILE A 223 9.17 14.50 -4.03
N SER A 224 9.43 14.17 -2.77
CA SER A 224 9.63 15.17 -1.71
C SER A 224 11.12 15.49 -1.54
N LEU A 225 11.47 16.77 -1.58
CA LEU A 225 12.84 17.25 -1.44
C LEU A 225 12.97 18.08 -0.16
N PRO A 226 13.52 17.51 0.93
CA PRO A 226 13.58 18.18 2.22
C PRO A 226 14.31 19.52 2.20
N ILE A 227 15.47 19.58 1.52
CA ILE A 227 16.31 20.78 1.43
C ILE A 227 15.66 21.91 0.63
N ARG A 228 14.78 21.56 -0.32
CA ARG A 228 14.05 22.55 -1.11
C ARG A 228 12.75 23.00 -0.47
N ALA A 229 12.33 22.38 0.63
CA ALA A 229 11.00 22.60 1.20
C ALA A 229 9.88 22.45 0.14
N GLN A 230 10.04 21.50 -0.79
CA GLN A 230 9.16 21.33 -1.94
C GLN A 230 8.81 19.87 -2.19
N ILE A 231 7.67 19.67 -2.84
CA ILE A 231 7.27 18.41 -3.47
C ILE A 231 7.11 18.67 -4.95
N TRP A 232 7.74 17.85 -5.77
CA TRP A 232 7.67 17.94 -7.22
C TRP A 232 6.90 16.77 -7.80
N GLN A 233 6.17 17.03 -8.88
CA GLN A 233 5.63 16.02 -9.77
C GLN A 233 6.60 15.82 -10.94
N VAL A 234 7.03 14.58 -11.15
CA VAL A 234 7.95 14.22 -12.24
C VAL A 234 7.14 13.80 -13.45
N ASN A 235 7.48 14.31 -14.64
CA ASN A 235 6.84 13.86 -15.87
C ASN A 235 7.40 12.49 -16.28
N LYS A 236 6.51 11.51 -16.41
CA LYS A 236 6.85 10.12 -16.77
C LYS A 236 7.02 9.91 -18.27
N ASP A 237 6.43 10.79 -19.08
CA ASP A 237 6.48 10.73 -20.53
C ASP A 237 7.69 11.52 -21.02
N ILE A 238 8.78 10.79 -21.25
CA ILE A 238 10.04 11.35 -21.74
C ILE A 238 10.29 10.91 -23.19
N ASP A 239 10.98 11.77 -23.92
CA ASP A 239 11.55 11.47 -25.23
C ASP A 239 13.05 11.76 -25.25
N SER A 240 13.70 11.54 -26.39
CA SER A 240 15.14 11.78 -26.55
C SER A 240 15.56 13.25 -26.45
N THR A 241 14.60 14.19 -26.41
CA THR A 241 14.85 15.64 -26.33
C THR A 241 14.58 16.21 -24.94
N THR A 242 14.02 15.41 -24.04
CA THR A 242 13.65 15.83 -22.69
C THR A 242 14.90 16.15 -21.87
N ASP A 243 14.98 17.37 -21.35
CA ASP A 243 16.03 17.75 -20.39
C ASP A 243 15.67 17.20 -19.00
N LEU A 244 16.38 16.15 -18.60
CA LEU A 244 16.16 15.48 -17.32
C LEU A 244 16.41 16.38 -16.12
N THR A 245 17.16 17.47 -16.24
CA THR A 245 17.46 18.37 -15.11
C THR A 245 16.29 19.30 -14.75
N THR A 246 15.32 19.45 -15.67
CA THR A 246 14.16 20.33 -15.54
C THR A 246 12.82 19.59 -15.72
N ASN A 247 12.85 18.25 -15.74
CA ASN A 247 11.68 17.40 -15.99
C ASN A 247 10.76 17.25 -14.77
N TYR A 248 10.31 18.36 -14.19
CA TYR A 248 9.46 18.37 -13.00
C TYR A 248 8.57 19.62 -12.92
N ASN A 249 7.49 19.52 -12.17
CA ASN A 249 6.63 20.64 -11.77
C ASN A 249 6.57 20.73 -10.25
N VAL A 250 6.69 21.93 -9.68
CA VAL A 250 6.48 22.14 -8.24
C VAL A 250 4.99 22.08 -7.95
N VAL A 251 4.57 21.23 -7.02
CA VAL A 251 3.14 21.04 -6.67
C VAL A 251 2.81 21.43 -5.25
N VAL A 252 3.79 21.40 -4.35
CA VAL A 252 3.65 21.85 -2.96
C VAL A 252 4.92 22.55 -2.53
N GLY A 253 4.80 23.69 -1.87
CA GLY A 253 5.94 24.44 -1.35
C GLY A 253 6.42 25.54 -2.29
N ASP A 254 6.50 26.77 -1.80
CA ASP A 254 7.05 27.92 -2.52
C ASP A 254 8.59 27.93 -2.56
N GLY A 255 9.23 26.99 -1.83
CA GLY A 255 10.68 26.87 -1.70
C GLY A 255 11.28 27.57 -0.47
N SER A 256 10.47 28.32 0.27
CA SER A 256 10.87 28.94 1.53
C SER A 256 10.54 28.05 2.72
N ILE A 257 11.44 28.03 3.71
CA ILE A 257 11.28 27.22 4.91
C ILE A 257 10.32 27.94 5.86
N CYS A 258 9.26 27.27 6.29
CA CYS A 258 8.35 27.84 7.27
C CYS A 258 9.07 28.08 8.62
N PRO A 259 9.13 29.33 9.12
CA PRO A 259 9.96 29.71 10.26
C PRO A 259 9.38 29.27 11.62
N SER A 260 8.06 29.13 11.72
CA SER A 260 7.38 28.67 12.94
C SER A 260 6.07 27.94 12.63
N SER A 261 5.73 26.93 13.43
CA SER A 261 4.45 26.21 13.31
C SER A 261 3.22 27.08 13.63
N SER A 262 3.41 28.21 14.34
CA SER A 262 2.34 29.15 14.69
C SER A 262 1.80 29.96 13.51
N GLU A 263 2.52 30.04 12.39
CA GLU A 263 2.09 30.82 11.21
C GLU A 263 1.23 30.01 10.23
N ARG A 264 0.82 28.78 10.60
CA ARG A 264 0.03 27.86 9.77
C ARG A 264 0.68 27.49 8.43
N CYS A 265 1.81 28.08 8.06
CA CYS A 265 2.62 27.80 6.87
C CYS A 265 1.80 27.64 5.58
N GLY A 266 0.77 28.48 5.41
CA GLY A 266 -0.15 28.43 4.26
C GLY A 266 -1.34 27.46 4.39
N ASP A 267 -1.65 26.93 5.59
CA ASP A 267 -2.86 26.09 5.77
C ASP A 267 -4.14 26.85 5.36
N GLY A 268 -5.06 26.14 4.70
CA GLY A 268 -6.27 26.66 4.07
C GLY A 268 -6.05 27.35 2.72
N GLY A 269 -4.81 27.44 2.25
CA GLY A 269 -4.44 28.07 0.98
C GLY A 269 -3.95 27.05 -0.06
N ALA A 270 -3.61 27.57 -1.25
CA ALA A 270 -3.05 26.76 -2.34
C ALA A 270 -1.70 26.13 -1.94
N ALA A 271 -1.54 24.84 -2.22
CA ALA A 271 -0.41 24.04 -1.77
C ALA A 271 0.93 24.49 -2.40
N ASP A 272 0.92 24.92 -3.66
CA ASP A 272 2.10 25.44 -4.37
C ASP A 272 2.64 26.76 -3.80
N SER A 273 1.76 27.53 -3.15
CA SER A 273 2.06 28.82 -2.49
C SER A 273 2.30 28.67 -0.99
N SER A 274 2.23 27.45 -0.47
CA SER A 274 2.45 27.15 0.95
C SER A 274 3.93 27.02 1.29
N GLN A 275 4.27 27.08 2.57
CA GLN A 275 5.64 26.88 3.04
C GLN A 275 5.76 25.52 3.72
N LEU A 276 6.78 24.75 3.40
CA LEU A 276 7.10 23.51 4.10
C LEU A 276 8.29 23.74 5.04
N THR A 277 8.40 22.99 6.12
CA THR A 277 9.55 23.10 7.04
C THR A 277 10.67 22.15 6.62
N PHE A 278 10.36 20.87 6.46
CA PHE A 278 11.28 19.81 6.08
C PHE A 278 10.48 18.56 5.65
N PRO A 279 9.95 18.52 4.41
CA PRO A 279 9.10 17.43 3.95
C PRO A 279 9.90 16.14 3.78
N LYS A 280 9.45 15.06 4.41
CA LYS A 280 10.05 13.73 4.38
C LYS A 280 9.15 12.77 3.63
N GLY A 281 8.76 11.65 4.24
CA GLY A 281 7.87 10.66 3.65
C GLY A 281 6.56 11.29 3.17
N ILE A 282 6.15 10.87 1.98
CA ILE A 282 4.90 11.26 1.35
C ILE A 282 4.10 10.01 1.00
N ALA A 283 2.77 10.09 1.05
CA ALA A 283 1.88 9.01 0.68
C ALA A 283 0.55 9.56 0.19
N PHE A 284 -0.12 8.84 -0.71
CA PHE A 284 -1.47 9.15 -1.15
C PHE A 284 -2.48 8.21 -0.49
N ASP A 285 -3.68 8.71 -0.19
CA ASP A 285 -4.82 7.83 0.10
C ASP A 285 -5.53 7.36 -1.18
N GLU A 286 -6.56 6.53 -1.02
CA GLU A 286 -7.35 5.99 -2.12
C GLU A 286 -8.18 7.05 -2.87
N TYR A 287 -8.35 8.24 -2.29
CA TYR A 287 -9.05 9.37 -2.89
C TYR A 287 -8.09 10.35 -3.58
N GLY A 288 -6.78 10.11 -3.52
CA GLY A 288 -5.76 10.95 -4.13
C GLY A 288 -5.35 12.17 -3.30
N ASN A 289 -5.66 12.19 -1.99
CA ASN A 289 -5.12 13.23 -1.10
C ASN A 289 -3.67 12.88 -0.72
N LEU A 290 -2.79 13.87 -0.73
CA LEU A 290 -1.37 13.73 -0.44
C LEU A 290 -1.07 14.03 1.03
N TYR A 291 -0.56 13.05 1.76
CA TYR A 291 -0.08 13.18 3.13
C TYR A 291 1.42 13.40 3.15
N ILE A 292 1.86 14.37 3.95
CA ILE A 292 3.23 14.86 3.99
C ILE A 292 3.72 14.85 5.44
N ALA A 293 4.77 14.08 5.73
CA ALA A 293 5.50 14.20 6.98
C ALA A 293 6.42 15.43 6.92
N ASP A 294 5.94 16.58 7.39
CA ASP A 294 6.64 17.86 7.33
C ASP A 294 7.26 18.19 8.69
N SER A 295 8.53 17.85 8.88
CA SER A 295 9.25 17.96 10.15
C SER A 295 8.59 17.20 11.33
N ARG A 296 7.76 17.87 12.14
CA ARG A 296 7.07 17.32 13.33
C ARG A 296 5.54 17.36 13.22
N ARG A 297 5.02 17.59 12.02
CA ARG A 297 3.58 17.58 11.72
C ARG A 297 3.29 16.65 10.54
N ILE A 298 2.04 16.23 10.45
CA ILE A 298 1.49 15.59 9.25
C ILE A 298 0.58 16.61 8.59
N ARG A 299 0.89 16.95 7.33
CA ARG A 299 0.04 17.82 6.50
C ARG A 299 -0.66 16.98 5.45
N ILE A 300 -1.78 17.50 4.98
CA ILE A 300 -2.59 16.92 3.91
C ILE A 300 -2.76 17.96 2.81
N VAL A 301 -2.68 17.53 1.56
CA VAL A 301 -3.09 18.31 0.39
C VAL A 301 -4.25 17.56 -0.28
N ASP A 302 -5.39 18.22 -0.38
CA ASP A 302 -6.58 17.67 -1.04
C ASP A 302 -6.47 17.72 -2.58
N ARG A 303 -7.53 17.26 -3.27
CA ARG A 303 -7.57 17.24 -4.74
C ARG A 303 -7.71 18.62 -5.36
N GLU A 304 -8.29 19.55 -4.61
CA GLU A 304 -8.42 20.97 -4.92
C GLU A 304 -7.09 21.72 -4.74
N ARG A 305 -6.03 21.01 -4.34
CA ARG A 305 -4.67 21.50 -4.07
C ARG A 305 -4.63 22.50 -2.93
N GLN A 306 -5.49 22.36 -1.93
CA GLN A 306 -5.37 23.11 -0.69
C GLN A 306 -4.59 22.31 0.34
N ILE A 307 -3.71 22.97 1.08
CA ILE A 307 -2.91 22.34 2.13
C ILE A 307 -3.53 22.62 3.51
N ASN A 308 -3.52 21.63 4.39
CA ASN A 308 -3.92 21.75 5.78
C ASN A 308 -3.02 20.90 6.69
N THR A 309 -2.97 21.21 7.99
CA THR A 309 -2.28 20.37 8.96
C THR A 309 -3.26 19.40 9.63
N LEU A 310 -2.98 18.10 9.50
CA LEU A 310 -3.78 17.03 10.11
C LEU A 310 -3.33 16.72 11.55
N ILE A 311 -2.02 16.65 11.76
CA ILE A 311 -1.42 16.37 13.07
C ILE A 311 -0.37 17.43 13.37
N GLU A 312 -0.55 18.15 14.47
CA GLU A 312 0.41 19.12 14.98
C GLU A 312 1.24 18.55 16.14
N GLU A 313 2.47 19.06 16.31
CA GLU A 313 3.24 18.84 17.52
C GLU A 313 2.54 19.54 18.71
N ARG A 314 1.86 18.77 19.56
CA ARG A 314 1.38 19.29 20.85
C ARG A 314 2.57 19.39 21.81
N GLY A 315 2.78 20.56 22.40
CA GLY A 315 3.74 20.73 23.49
C GLY A 315 3.46 19.74 24.64
N ASN A 316 4.49 19.39 25.42
CA ASN A 316 4.41 18.45 26.55
C ASN A 316 3.33 18.88 27.57
N GLY A 317 2.10 18.43 27.34
CA GLY A 317 0.92 18.69 28.17
C GLY A 317 0.11 17.41 28.37
N GLN A 318 -0.72 17.41 29.40
CA GLN A 318 -1.55 16.26 29.77
C GLN A 318 -2.44 15.86 28.58
N ARG A 319 -2.37 14.59 28.15
CA ARG A 319 -3.19 14.05 27.07
C ARG A 319 -4.68 14.29 27.38
N PRO A 320 -5.40 15.14 26.63
CA PRO A 320 -6.84 15.25 26.82
C PRO A 320 -7.50 13.95 26.38
N CYS A 321 -8.46 13.45 27.15
CA CYS A 321 -9.28 12.28 26.79
C CYS A 321 -10.25 12.56 25.63
N ILE A 322 -10.28 13.80 25.14
CA ILE A 322 -11.03 14.21 23.96
C ILE A 322 -10.01 14.51 22.88
N VAL A 323 -9.90 13.58 21.94
CA VAL A 323 -9.24 13.81 20.67
C VAL A 323 -10.28 14.53 19.83
N ASP A 324 -10.13 15.84 19.61
CA ASP A 324 -10.75 16.47 18.44
C ASP A 324 -10.09 15.79 17.23
N TYR A 325 -10.70 14.73 16.75
CA TYR A 325 -10.38 14.22 15.43
C TYR A 325 -10.86 15.30 14.47
N THR A 326 -9.94 15.89 13.71
CA THR A 326 -10.31 16.47 12.43
C THR A 326 -10.96 15.33 11.66
N ASN A 327 -12.27 15.38 11.53
CA ASN A 327 -13.00 14.36 10.82
C ASN A 327 -12.52 14.43 9.37
N LEU A 328 -11.85 13.38 8.90
CA LEU A 328 -11.27 13.36 7.55
C LEU A 328 -12.36 13.60 6.49
N SER A 329 -13.63 13.26 6.77
CA SER A 329 -14.75 13.60 5.87
C SER A 329 -15.00 15.11 5.72
N ASP A 330 -14.58 15.92 6.69
CA ASP A 330 -14.76 17.38 6.66
C ASP A 330 -13.63 18.09 5.89
N ILE A 331 -12.58 17.34 5.51
CA ILE A 331 -11.50 17.79 4.63
C ILE A 331 -11.77 17.33 3.17
N ILE A 332 -12.68 16.36 2.97
CA ILE A 332 -12.98 15.73 1.67
C ILE A 332 -14.21 16.38 0.96
N THR A 333 -14.72 17.52 1.45
CA THR A 333 -15.85 18.22 0.79
C THR A 333 -15.45 19.30 -0.18
#